data_AF-A0A819M394-F1
#
_entry.id   AF-A0A819M394-F1
#
_cell.length_a   1.000
_cell.length_b   1.000
_cell.length_c   1.000
_cell.angle_alpha   90.00
_cell.angle_beta   90.00
_cell.angle_gamma   90.00
#
_symmetry.space_group_name_H-M   'P 1'
#
loop_
_entity.id
_entity.type
_entity.pdbx_description
1 polymer ?
#
loop_
_entity_poly.entity_id
_entity_poly.type
_entity_poly.pdbx_seq_one_letter_code
_entity_poly.pdbx_strand_id
1 'polypeptide(L)'
;MNDHDALLIALITISVILFAIIIIFIICWYLRKRRPNNYLQNSLPSDETPLLYRLSQPRIERARTQENAALLTCHFYIRTTGEYIFHSHLSQLGSDPEKNWFLITPISKTSNLPSNTASHLLTIQPKSDRLNYLNDEESITTYFRTLNNLFSRLYHPYIESIIKINILYTQKLIVTVKQYQRLGSLKDLLHGVVPTANFHGKYSYRSSGLSLERVRLYSRQLLEGLLFLQSKSMPPIVDLHSGNIVVSGSCIQIGSYEYQFIEQRSRIYSLIKRATSSLILPDGMTRAQACEIFCFGGIVFEMLTGYELGEQLRGLTPKHWHDCGRDPDARQMLTRLFDIAQPVLTLTEIRQLPYFSNNKFIPKELQNFTAIPGEYSNDVKILLEQWTNTMRKKRNSTVRTPTMEKRKNSTVPKQMETSIINLSYTSTIPSSTTTTTNSKLSGPPPPPPPSQATSPPPPPPPPPPPPPPPSSDGSGDRSALLENIRLGATLKKTVTNDRSAPKIK
;
A
#
# COMPACT_ATOMS: atom_id res chain seq x y z
N MET A 1 7.72 -16.36 -68.51
CA MET A 1 7.63 -15.82 -67.14
C MET A 1 9.05 -15.43 -66.77
N ASN A 2 9.31 -14.16 -66.50
CA ASN A 2 10.69 -13.69 -66.30
C ASN A 2 11.25 -14.30 -65.01
N ASP A 3 12.54 -14.61 -64.96
CA ASP A 3 13.19 -15.22 -63.79
C ASP A 3 12.97 -14.40 -62.50
N HIS A 4 12.76 -13.09 -62.63
CA HIS A 4 12.37 -12.21 -61.52
C HIS A 4 10.97 -12.48 -60.96
N ASP A 5 9.99 -12.81 -61.80
CA ASP A 5 8.64 -13.11 -61.34
C ASP A 5 8.60 -14.45 -60.60
N ALA A 6 9.38 -15.43 -61.07
CA ALA A 6 9.52 -16.72 -60.40
C ALA A 6 10.18 -16.57 -59.02
N LEU A 7 11.20 -15.71 -58.91
CA LEU A 7 11.90 -15.45 -57.65
C LEU A 7 11.01 -14.67 -56.66
N LEU A 8 10.22 -13.71 -57.14
CA LEU A 8 9.26 -12.98 -56.32
C LEU A 8 8.16 -13.91 -55.75
N ILE A 9 7.62 -14.80 -56.58
CA ILE A 9 6.63 -15.80 -56.15
C ILE A 9 7.24 -16.76 -55.12
N ALA A 10 8.49 -17.18 -55.30
CA ALA A 10 9.21 -18.01 -54.34
C ALA A 10 9.41 -17.32 -52.98
N LEU A 11 9.76 -16.02 -52.97
CA LEU A 11 9.91 -15.27 -51.72
C LEU A 11 8.58 -15.06 -50.98
N ILE A 12 7.50 -14.77 -51.71
CA ILE A 12 6.16 -14.60 -51.12
C ILE A 12 5.69 -15.92 -50.51
N THR A 13 5.85 -17.03 -51.22
CA THR A 13 5.47 -18.36 -50.71
C THR A 13 6.25 -18.75 -49.46
N ILE A 14 7.57 -18.50 -49.41
CA ILE A 14 8.39 -18.71 -48.21
C ILE A 14 7.90 -17.84 -47.04
N SER A 15 7.59 -16.56 -47.29
CA SER A 15 7.11 -15.64 -46.25
C SER A 15 5.76 -16.09 -45.66
N VAL A 16 4.83 -16.54 -46.51
CA VAL A 16 3.53 -17.07 -46.07
C VAL A 16 3.69 -18.35 -45.24
N ILE A 17 4.59 -19.25 -45.64
CA ILE A 17 4.89 -20.48 -44.88
C ILE A 17 5.48 -20.12 -43.51
N LEU A 18 6.43 -19.18 -43.46
CA LEU A 18 7.04 -18.75 -42.19
C LEU A 18 6.00 -18.14 -41.24
N PHE A 19 5.09 -17.32 -41.78
CA PHE A 19 4.00 -16.72 -41.00
C PHE A 19 3.03 -17.78 -40.46
N ALA A 20 2.69 -18.80 -41.26
CA ALA A 20 1.85 -19.90 -40.81
C ALA A 20 2.51 -20.71 -39.67
N ILE A 21 3.83 -20.96 -39.76
CA ILE A 21 4.59 -21.64 -38.69
C ILE A 21 4.56 -20.83 -37.38
N ILE A 22 4.72 -19.51 -37.46
CA ILE A 22 4.65 -18.62 -36.28
C ILE A 22 3.26 -18.68 -35.64
N ILE A 23 2.19 -18.67 -36.43
CA ILE A 23 0.81 -18.79 -35.93
C ILE A 23 0.62 -20.14 -35.23
N ILE A 24 1.07 -21.24 -35.84
CA ILE A 24 1.01 -22.58 -35.23
C ILE A 24 1.77 -22.59 -33.90
N PHE A 25 2.95 -21.97 -33.84
CA PHE A 25 3.74 -21.89 -32.61
C PHE A 25 3.02 -21.11 -31.51
N ILE A 26 2.38 -19.99 -31.85
CA ILE A 26 1.58 -19.19 -30.92
C ILE A 26 0.35 -19.98 -30.43
N ILE A 27 -0.34 -20.71 -31.32
CA ILE A 27 -1.48 -21.56 -30.96
C ILE A 27 -1.02 -22.70 -30.06
N CYS A 28 0.06 -23.40 -30.40
CA CYS A 28 0.63 -24.46 -29.58
C CYS A 28 1.07 -23.95 -28.21
N TRP A 29 1.69 -22.76 -28.14
CA TRP A 29 2.06 -22.12 -26.88
C TRP A 29 0.82 -21.75 -26.05
N TYR A 30 -0.21 -21.18 -26.68
CA TYR A 30 -1.47 -20.84 -26.02
C TYR A 30 -2.20 -22.08 -25.49
N LEU A 31 -2.28 -23.15 -26.29
CA LEU A 31 -2.88 -24.43 -25.89
C LEU A 31 -2.07 -25.12 -24.79
N ARG A 32 -0.73 -25.03 -24.83
CA ARG A 32 0.14 -25.59 -23.78
C ARG A 32 0.03 -24.80 -22.48
N LYS A 33 -0.13 -23.48 -22.55
CA LYS A 33 -0.40 -22.61 -21.39
C LYS A 33 -1.80 -22.82 -20.80
N ARG A 34 -2.78 -23.24 -21.63
CA ARG A 34 -4.14 -23.58 -21.21
C ARG A 34 -4.35 -25.02 -20.77
N ARG A 35 -3.39 -25.94 -20.94
CA ARG A 35 -3.49 -27.24 -20.27
C ARG A 35 -3.28 -27.01 -18.78
N PRO A 36 -4.32 -27.18 -17.92
CA PRO A 36 -4.04 -27.36 -16.51
C PRO A 36 -3.17 -28.62 -16.39
N ASN A 37 -2.22 -28.63 -15.45
CA ASN A 37 -1.48 -29.83 -15.08
C ASN A 37 -2.47 -30.91 -14.56
N ASN A 38 -3.14 -31.61 -15.46
CA ASN A 38 -4.07 -32.70 -15.16
C ASN A 38 -3.35 -34.05 -14.98
N TYR A 39 -2.05 -34.04 -14.65
CA TYR A 39 -1.27 -35.25 -14.41
C TYR A 39 -1.50 -35.91 -13.04
N LEU A 40 -2.51 -35.46 -12.28
CA LEU A 40 -2.86 -36.03 -10.97
C LEU A 40 -4.35 -36.32 -10.78
N GLN A 41 -5.17 -36.32 -11.85
CA GLN A 41 -6.63 -36.46 -11.71
C GLN A 41 -7.22 -37.79 -12.22
N ASN A 42 -6.41 -38.73 -12.72
CA ASN A 42 -6.95 -39.96 -13.34
C ASN A 42 -6.74 -41.25 -12.54
N SER A 43 -6.51 -41.16 -11.24
CA SER A 43 -6.49 -42.37 -10.39
C SER A 43 -6.79 -42.03 -8.94
N LEU A 44 -8.06 -41.75 -8.62
CA LEU A 44 -8.61 -41.88 -7.26
C LEU A 44 -10.14 -42.10 -7.33
N PRO A 45 -10.71 -43.05 -6.56
CA PRO A 45 -12.15 -43.32 -6.54
C PRO A 45 -12.95 -42.12 -6.04
N SER A 46 -14.16 -41.98 -6.58
CA SER A 46 -15.07 -40.84 -6.49
C SER A 46 -15.75 -40.61 -5.13
N ASP A 47 -15.09 -40.85 -4.00
CA ASP A 47 -15.72 -40.63 -2.69
C ASP A 47 -14.83 -40.03 -1.59
N GLU A 48 -13.59 -39.66 -1.92
CA GLU A 48 -12.73 -38.98 -0.97
C GLU A 48 -12.43 -37.58 -1.47
N THR A 49 -13.14 -36.59 -0.91
CA THR A 49 -12.67 -35.19 -1.00
C THR A 49 -11.19 -35.18 -0.61
N PRO A 50 -10.28 -34.67 -1.46
CA PRO A 50 -8.85 -34.74 -1.22
C PRO A 50 -8.52 -34.22 0.17
N LEU A 51 -7.61 -34.88 0.89
CA LEU A 51 -7.25 -34.54 2.27
C LEU A 51 -6.90 -33.04 2.42
N LEU A 52 -6.22 -32.46 1.43
CA LEU A 52 -5.94 -31.02 1.36
C LEU A 52 -7.21 -30.14 1.35
N TYR A 53 -8.25 -30.57 0.63
CA TYR A 53 -9.53 -29.88 0.60
C TYR A 53 -10.20 -29.91 1.98
N ARG A 54 -10.27 -31.08 2.63
CA ARG A 54 -10.83 -31.20 4.00
C ARG A 54 -10.07 -30.37 5.04
N LEU A 55 -8.72 -30.34 4.96
CA LEU A 55 -7.91 -29.49 5.83
C LEU A 55 -8.10 -27.99 5.56
N SER A 56 -8.47 -27.61 4.34
CA SER A 56 -8.72 -26.22 3.97
C SER A 56 -10.14 -25.73 4.31
N GLN A 57 -11.13 -26.63 4.37
CA GLN A 57 -12.54 -26.28 4.60
C GLN A 57 -12.76 -25.40 5.84
N PRO A 58 -12.26 -25.75 7.04
CA PRO A 58 -12.49 -24.93 8.23
C PRO A 58 -11.90 -23.52 8.09
N ARG A 59 -10.79 -23.37 7.35
CA ARG A 59 -10.17 -22.06 7.12
C ARG A 59 -11.01 -21.21 6.17
N ILE A 60 -11.51 -21.81 5.09
CA ILE A 60 -12.39 -21.17 4.11
C ILE A 60 -13.69 -20.73 4.79
N GLU A 61 -14.27 -21.59 5.61
CA GLU A 61 -15.51 -21.31 6.33
C GLU A 61 -15.34 -20.20 7.37
N ARG A 62 -14.25 -20.22 8.14
CA ARG A 62 -13.91 -19.10 9.05
C ARG A 62 -13.74 -17.78 8.31
N ALA A 63 -13.03 -17.78 7.18
CA ALA A 63 -12.84 -16.58 6.37
C ALA A 63 -14.20 -16.04 5.85
N ARG A 64 -15.07 -16.91 5.34
CA ARG A 64 -16.43 -16.53 4.91
C ARG A 64 -17.28 -16.00 6.06
N THR A 65 -17.21 -16.62 7.24
CA THR A 65 -17.95 -16.17 8.43
C THR A 65 -17.48 -14.80 8.89
N GLN A 66 -16.17 -14.55 8.89
CA GLN A 66 -15.60 -13.24 9.21
C GLN A 66 -16.01 -12.18 8.18
N GLU A 67 -15.97 -12.52 6.89
CA GLU A 67 -16.41 -11.65 5.79
C GLU A 67 -17.89 -11.27 5.93
N ASN A 68 -18.75 -12.26 6.20
CA ASN A 68 -20.18 -12.05 6.43
C ASN A 68 -20.45 -11.19 7.68
N ALA A 69 -19.71 -11.42 8.77
CA ALA A 69 -19.83 -10.62 9.98
C ALA A 69 -19.44 -9.15 9.75
N ALA A 70 -18.37 -8.91 8.98
CA ALA A 70 -17.96 -7.56 8.60
C ALA A 70 -19.01 -6.87 7.72
N LEU A 71 -19.59 -7.59 6.75
CA LEU A 71 -20.65 -7.07 5.89
C LEU A 71 -21.92 -6.70 6.68
N LEU A 72 -22.36 -7.57 7.61
CA LEU A 72 -23.49 -7.28 8.49
C LEU A 72 -23.23 -6.05 9.37
N THR A 73 -22.01 -5.93 9.90
CA THR A 73 -21.59 -4.76 10.69
C THR A 73 -21.61 -3.49 9.85
N CYS A 74 -21.14 -3.55 8.61
CA CYS A 74 -21.19 -2.42 7.68
C CYS A 74 -22.63 -1.97 7.44
N HIS A 75 -23.54 -2.91 7.14
CA HIS A 75 -24.96 -2.59 6.98
C HIS A 75 -25.60 -2.03 8.24
N PHE A 76 -25.25 -2.55 9.42
CA PHE A 76 -25.69 -2.01 10.70
C PHE A 76 -25.24 -0.54 10.86
N TYR A 77 -23.95 -0.27 10.67
CA TYR A 77 -23.40 1.09 10.76
C TYR A 77 -24.08 2.06 9.79
N ILE A 78 -24.26 1.65 8.54
CA ILE A 78 -24.90 2.46 7.50
C ILE A 78 -26.36 2.77 7.88
N ARG A 79 -27.13 1.78 8.34
CA ARG A 79 -28.52 1.98 8.77
C ARG A 79 -28.63 2.89 9.99
N THR A 80 -27.75 2.72 10.97
CA THR A 80 -27.75 3.52 12.20
C THR A 80 -27.40 4.98 11.94
N THR A 81 -26.45 5.23 11.04
CA THR A 81 -26.06 6.62 10.69
C THR A 81 -27.05 7.27 9.74
N GLY A 82 -27.64 6.51 8.80
CA GLY A 82 -28.53 7.06 7.78
C GLY A 82 -27.84 8.03 6.81
N GLU A 83 -26.51 8.05 6.78
CA GLU A 83 -25.69 9.01 6.01
C GLU A 83 -25.20 8.44 4.67
N TYR A 84 -25.25 7.12 4.49
CA TYR A 84 -24.59 6.44 3.38
C TYR A 84 -25.46 5.35 2.74
N ILE A 85 -25.11 4.99 1.50
CA ILE A 85 -25.64 3.85 0.76
C ILE A 85 -24.49 2.89 0.53
N PHE A 86 -24.73 1.61 0.77
CA PHE A 86 -23.79 0.54 0.48
C PHE A 86 -23.65 0.32 -1.03
N HIS A 87 -22.41 0.19 -1.51
CA HIS A 87 -22.14 -0.16 -2.91
C HIS A 87 -21.55 -1.58 -3.05
N SER A 88 -20.38 -1.84 -2.47
CA SER A 88 -19.72 -3.15 -2.61
C SER A 88 -18.68 -3.43 -1.53
N HIS A 89 -18.48 -4.70 -1.21
CA HIS A 89 -17.40 -5.16 -0.33
C HIS A 89 -16.12 -5.43 -1.14
N LEU A 90 -14.99 -4.92 -0.68
CA LEU A 90 -13.65 -5.15 -1.21
C LEU A 90 -12.85 -6.04 -0.24
N SER A 91 -13.32 -7.26 0.00
CA SER A 91 -12.79 -8.17 1.03
C SER A 91 -11.33 -8.61 0.84
N GLN A 92 -10.78 -8.41 -0.36
CA GLN A 92 -9.41 -8.81 -0.69
C GLN A 92 -8.47 -7.61 -0.88
N LEU A 93 -8.92 -6.40 -0.53
CA LEU A 93 -8.09 -5.20 -0.54
C LEU A 93 -7.13 -5.19 0.66
N GLY A 94 -5.96 -4.59 0.53
CA GLY A 94 -5.04 -4.38 1.65
C GLY A 94 -4.39 -5.66 2.23
N SER A 95 -3.40 -5.47 3.10
CA SER A 95 -2.61 -6.56 3.68
C SER A 95 -3.10 -7.05 5.03
N ASP A 96 -3.99 -6.30 5.67
CA ASP A 96 -4.49 -6.58 7.01
C ASP A 96 -5.71 -7.50 6.91
N PRO A 97 -5.65 -8.76 7.38
CA PRO A 97 -6.75 -9.72 7.26
C PRO A 97 -7.92 -9.42 8.20
N GLU A 98 -7.74 -8.55 9.20
CA GLU A 98 -8.80 -8.17 10.14
C GLU A 98 -9.51 -6.87 9.74
N LYS A 99 -8.89 -6.10 8.84
CA LYS A 99 -9.47 -4.91 8.24
C LYS A 99 -10.35 -5.31 7.06
N ASN A 100 -11.49 -4.63 6.92
CA ASN A 100 -12.43 -4.82 5.83
C ASN A 100 -12.70 -3.47 5.16
N TRP A 101 -12.91 -3.47 3.84
CA TRP A 101 -13.03 -2.26 3.03
C TRP A 101 -14.32 -2.29 2.22
N PHE A 102 -15.12 -1.23 2.33
CA PHE A 102 -16.42 -1.13 1.70
C PHE A 102 -16.49 0.14 0.88
N LEU A 103 -16.97 0.02 -0.36
CA LEU A 103 -17.36 1.17 -1.15
C LEU A 103 -18.75 1.61 -0.73
N ILE A 104 -18.88 2.91 -0.49
CA ILE A 104 -20.11 3.55 -0.05
C ILE A 104 -20.29 4.89 -0.77
N THR A 105 -21.51 5.40 -0.77
CA THR A 105 -21.89 6.69 -1.35
C THR A 105 -22.69 7.49 -0.32
N PRO A 106 -22.36 8.76 -0.04
CA PRO A 106 -23.12 9.58 0.88
C PRO A 106 -24.51 9.86 0.31
N ILE A 107 -25.51 9.88 1.18
CA ILE A 107 -26.87 10.30 0.83
C ILE A 107 -26.86 11.83 0.77
N SER A 108 -26.56 12.37 -0.40
CA SER A 108 -26.70 13.81 -0.63
C SER A 108 -28.12 14.13 -1.06
N LYS A 109 -28.72 15.17 -0.44
CA LYS A 109 -30.00 15.75 -0.91
C LYS A 109 -29.82 16.61 -2.17
N THR A 110 -28.57 16.88 -2.58
CA THR A 110 -28.24 17.91 -3.59
C THR A 110 -27.28 17.44 -4.69
N SER A 111 -26.78 16.19 -4.67
CA SER A 111 -25.80 15.75 -5.68
C SER A 111 -26.47 15.21 -6.94
N ASN A 112 -26.13 15.80 -8.09
CA ASN A 112 -26.42 15.27 -9.43
C ASN A 112 -25.50 14.08 -9.83
N LEU A 113 -24.75 13.51 -8.89
CA LEU A 113 -23.89 12.37 -9.18
C LEU A 113 -24.78 11.13 -9.33
N PRO A 114 -24.66 10.36 -10.42
CA PRO A 114 -25.48 9.16 -10.59
C PRO A 114 -25.30 8.25 -9.37
N SER A 115 -26.41 7.87 -8.74
CA SER A 115 -26.49 7.09 -7.50
C SER A 115 -25.65 5.80 -7.50
N ASN A 116 -25.28 5.33 -8.69
CA ASN A 116 -24.52 4.11 -8.91
C ASN A 116 -22.98 4.28 -8.82
N THR A 117 -22.46 5.47 -8.51
CA THR A 117 -21.01 5.69 -8.43
C THR A 117 -20.52 5.76 -6.99
N ALA A 118 -19.75 4.76 -6.56
CA ALA A 118 -19.02 4.80 -5.29
C ALA A 118 -18.06 6.00 -5.23
N SER A 119 -18.13 6.75 -4.13
CA SER A 119 -17.31 7.96 -3.91
C SER A 119 -16.50 7.92 -2.62
N HIS A 120 -16.85 7.03 -1.69
CA HIS A 120 -16.24 6.95 -0.37
C HIS A 120 -15.80 5.51 -0.06
N LEU A 121 -14.74 5.40 0.73
CA LEU A 121 -14.19 4.16 1.24
C LEU A 121 -14.43 4.12 2.75
N LEU A 122 -15.20 3.13 3.20
CA LEU A 122 -15.41 2.82 4.60
C LEU A 122 -14.55 1.63 4.99
N THR A 123 -13.81 1.73 6.08
CA THR A 123 -13.05 0.62 6.63
C THR A 123 -13.54 0.23 8.01
N ILE A 124 -13.64 -1.06 8.28
CA ILE A 124 -13.97 -1.62 9.59
C ILE A 124 -12.80 -2.49 10.04
N GLN A 125 -12.36 -2.32 11.28
CA GLN A 125 -11.24 -3.08 11.85
C GLN A 125 -11.39 -3.20 13.37
N PRO A 126 -10.78 -4.21 14.00
CA PRO A 126 -10.74 -4.32 15.46
C PRO A 126 -10.08 -3.12 16.12
N LYS A 127 -10.60 -2.74 17.29
CA LYS A 127 -9.97 -1.79 18.20
C LYS A 127 -8.70 -2.44 18.78
N SER A 128 -7.59 -1.71 18.74
CA SER A 128 -6.34 -2.15 19.38
C SER A 128 -6.54 -2.37 20.88
N ASP A 129 -5.96 -3.46 21.40
CA ASP A 129 -5.91 -3.72 22.84
C ASP A 129 -5.12 -2.64 23.60
N ARG A 130 -4.25 -1.91 22.91
CA ARG A 130 -3.50 -0.81 23.51
C ARG A 130 -4.37 0.39 23.86
N LEU A 131 -5.58 0.46 23.32
CA LEU A 131 -6.60 1.44 23.72
C LEU A 131 -7.50 0.92 24.86
N ASN A 132 -7.17 -0.19 25.53
CA ASN A 132 -8.02 -0.73 26.61
C ASN A 132 -8.04 0.17 27.87
N TYR A 133 -7.16 1.17 27.97
CA TYR A 133 -7.25 2.21 29.00
C TYR A 133 -8.48 3.11 28.83
N LEU A 134 -9.07 3.17 27.62
CA LEU A 134 -10.37 3.76 27.35
C LEU A 134 -11.41 2.65 27.48
N ASN A 135 -11.82 2.37 28.72
CA ASN A 135 -12.68 1.25 29.06
C ASN A 135 -14.17 1.62 29.14
N ASP A 136 -14.49 2.89 29.33
CA ASP A 136 -15.87 3.39 29.39
C ASP A 136 -16.33 3.99 28.05
N GLU A 137 -17.62 3.84 27.77
CA GLU A 137 -18.25 4.26 26.51
C GLU A 137 -18.17 5.78 26.31
N GLU A 138 -18.26 6.56 27.38
CA GLU A 138 -18.25 8.02 27.32
C GLU A 138 -16.87 8.58 26.96
N SER A 139 -15.82 8.11 27.63
CA SER A 139 -14.44 8.53 27.39
C SER A 139 -13.98 8.14 26.00
N ILE A 140 -14.30 6.92 25.55
CA ILE A 140 -13.92 6.51 24.20
C ILE A 140 -14.71 7.27 23.13
N THR A 141 -16.00 7.52 23.34
CA THR A 141 -16.79 8.36 22.42
C THR A 141 -16.23 9.78 22.35
N THR A 142 -15.85 10.34 23.50
CA THR A 142 -15.22 11.67 23.57
C THR A 142 -13.85 11.69 22.88
N TYR A 143 -13.05 10.63 23.05
CA TYR A 143 -11.77 10.47 22.36
C TYR A 143 -11.94 10.49 20.83
N PHE A 144 -12.88 9.71 20.28
CA PHE A 144 -13.16 9.69 18.84
C PHE A 144 -13.77 11.02 18.34
N ARG A 145 -14.57 11.71 19.17
CA ARG A 145 -15.05 13.08 18.85
C ARG A 145 -13.88 14.06 18.72
N THR A 146 -12.93 14.02 19.66
CA THR A 146 -11.70 14.83 19.62
C THR A 146 -10.84 14.51 18.40
N LEU A 147 -10.74 13.23 18.01
CA LEU A 147 -10.06 12.85 16.77
C LEU A 147 -10.70 13.43 15.51
N ASN A 148 -12.04 13.41 15.39
CA ASN A 148 -12.72 14.04 14.26
C ASN A 148 -12.45 15.57 14.24
N ASN A 149 -12.47 16.23 15.40
CA ASN A 149 -12.12 17.65 15.50
C ASN A 149 -10.68 17.93 15.04
N LEU A 150 -9.72 17.07 15.42
CA LEU A 150 -8.34 17.16 14.94
C LEU A 150 -8.26 16.96 13.42
N PHE A 151 -8.84 15.89 12.89
CA PHE A 151 -8.72 15.54 11.48
C PHE A 151 -9.40 16.55 10.54
N SER A 152 -10.50 17.18 10.98
CA SER A 152 -11.16 18.26 10.24
C SER A 152 -10.26 19.48 9.97
N ARG A 153 -9.15 19.61 10.71
CA ARG A 153 -8.19 20.72 10.60
C ARG A 153 -6.92 20.37 9.83
N LEU A 154 -6.81 19.14 9.30
CA LEU A 154 -5.62 18.64 8.58
C LEU A 154 -5.73 18.76 7.05
N TYR A 155 -6.46 19.76 6.56
CA TYR A 155 -6.57 19.99 5.11
C TYR A 155 -5.21 20.38 4.52
N HIS A 156 -4.73 19.57 3.58
CA HIS A 156 -3.48 19.79 2.84
C HIS A 156 -3.47 18.93 1.56
N PRO A 157 -2.95 19.41 0.41
CA PRO A 157 -2.99 18.68 -0.86
C PRO A 157 -2.37 17.29 -0.80
N TYR A 158 -1.36 17.10 0.07
CA TYR A 158 -0.61 15.86 0.22
C TYR A 158 -0.96 15.05 1.46
N ILE A 159 -2.08 15.35 2.12
CA ILE A 159 -2.60 14.56 3.24
C ILE A 159 -3.96 14.00 2.83
N GLU A 160 -4.17 12.70 3.04
CA GLU A 160 -5.45 12.06 2.76
C GLU A 160 -6.49 12.51 3.78
N SER A 161 -7.60 13.10 3.34
CA SER A 161 -8.64 13.56 4.28
C SER A 161 -9.38 12.40 4.93
N ILE A 162 -9.34 12.32 6.26
CA ILE A 162 -10.25 11.48 7.05
C ILE A 162 -11.55 12.24 7.24
N ILE A 163 -12.63 11.74 6.66
CA ILE A 163 -13.95 12.39 6.69
C ILE A 163 -14.64 12.09 8.03
N LYS A 164 -14.54 10.85 8.49
CA LYS A 164 -15.14 10.43 9.75
C LYS A 164 -14.34 9.28 10.35
N ILE A 165 -14.13 9.30 11.65
CA ILE A 165 -13.66 8.15 12.42
C ILE A 165 -14.62 7.90 13.58
N ASN A 166 -15.01 6.66 13.81
CA ASN A 166 -15.96 6.31 14.86
C ASN A 166 -15.60 4.97 15.50
N ILE A 167 -16.19 4.70 16.65
CA ILE A 167 -16.09 3.43 17.35
C ILE A 167 -17.48 2.81 17.55
N LEU A 168 -17.58 1.53 17.23
CA LEU A 168 -18.65 0.65 17.63
C LEU A 168 -18.25 0.01 18.96
N TYR A 169 -18.59 0.68 20.07
CA TYR A 169 -18.08 0.36 21.41
C TYR A 169 -18.34 -1.09 21.81
N THR A 170 -19.59 -1.57 21.70
CA THR A 170 -19.99 -2.94 22.06
C THR A 170 -19.23 -3.99 21.24
N GLN A 171 -19.05 -3.75 19.94
CA GLN A 171 -18.35 -4.66 19.03
C GLN A 171 -16.82 -4.51 19.11
N LYS A 172 -16.31 -3.48 19.79
CA LYS A 172 -14.89 -3.09 19.80
C LYS A 172 -14.32 -2.94 18.39
N LEU A 173 -15.09 -2.34 17.48
CA LEU A 173 -14.67 -2.09 16.10
C LEU A 173 -14.50 -0.60 15.84
N ILE A 174 -13.51 -0.23 15.04
CA ILE A 174 -13.27 1.12 14.57
C ILE A 174 -13.76 1.22 13.12
N VAL A 175 -14.52 2.27 12.85
CA VAL A 175 -15.01 2.60 11.51
C VAL A 175 -14.33 3.89 11.05
N THR A 176 -13.72 3.87 9.87
CA THR A 176 -13.11 5.07 9.26
C THR A 176 -13.71 5.29 7.88
N VAL A 177 -14.08 6.51 7.55
CA VAL A 177 -14.61 6.91 6.24
C VAL A 177 -13.66 7.92 5.61
N LYS A 178 -13.29 7.66 4.36
CA LYS A 178 -12.38 8.46 3.53
C LYS A 178 -12.95 8.61 2.13
N GLN A 179 -12.39 9.53 1.34
CA GLN A 179 -12.71 9.61 -0.08
C GLN A 179 -12.16 8.37 -0.80
N TYR A 180 -12.94 7.79 -1.71
CA TYR A 180 -12.47 6.66 -2.51
C TYR A 180 -11.59 7.15 -3.67
N GLN A 181 -10.34 6.66 -3.69
CA GLN A 181 -9.37 6.98 -4.72
C GLN A 181 -9.23 5.82 -5.71
N ARG A 182 -9.72 6.04 -6.94
CA ARG A 182 -9.76 5.01 -7.99
C ARG A 182 -8.40 4.58 -8.50
N LEU A 183 -7.41 5.47 -8.44
CA LEU A 183 -6.03 5.16 -8.82
C LEU A 183 -5.30 4.29 -7.78
N GLY A 184 -5.89 4.12 -6.60
CA GLY A 184 -5.32 3.30 -5.54
C GLY A 184 -4.11 3.93 -4.87
N SER A 185 -3.26 3.07 -4.32
CA SER A 185 -2.05 3.47 -3.62
C SER A 185 -0.87 3.71 -4.57
N LEU A 186 0.18 4.37 -4.08
CA LEU A 186 1.46 4.49 -4.78
C LEU A 186 2.03 3.11 -5.09
N LYS A 187 1.77 2.11 -4.24
CA LYS A 187 2.17 0.72 -4.51
C LYS A 187 1.43 0.12 -5.70
N ASP A 188 0.12 0.39 -5.84
CA ASP A 188 -0.66 -0.03 -7.01
C ASP A 188 -0.10 0.59 -8.29
N LEU A 189 0.21 1.90 -8.24
CA LEU A 189 0.82 2.62 -9.35
C LEU A 189 2.19 2.06 -9.75
N LEU A 190 3.05 1.76 -8.76
CA LEU A 190 4.38 1.19 -9.00
C LEU A 190 4.30 -0.15 -9.73
N HIS A 191 3.41 -1.02 -9.30
CA HIS A 191 3.25 -2.36 -9.89
C HIS A 191 2.33 -2.37 -11.13
N GLY A 192 1.70 -1.25 -11.48
CA GLY A 192 0.81 -1.16 -12.64
C GLY A 192 -0.41 -2.08 -12.53
N VAL A 193 -0.94 -2.25 -11.32
CA VAL A 193 -2.01 -3.22 -11.03
C VAL A 193 -3.36 -2.56 -10.80
N VAL A 194 -4.43 -3.35 -10.93
CA VAL A 194 -5.78 -2.91 -10.58
C VAL A 194 -5.88 -2.77 -9.06
N PRO A 195 -6.19 -1.58 -8.51
CA PRO A 195 -6.20 -1.36 -7.07
C PRO A 195 -7.15 -2.25 -6.28
N THR A 196 -8.28 -2.64 -6.87
CA THR A 196 -9.27 -3.53 -6.25
C THR A 196 -8.95 -5.02 -6.37
N ALA A 197 -7.87 -5.40 -7.09
CA ALA A 197 -7.47 -6.79 -7.19
C ALA A 197 -6.92 -7.33 -5.86
N ASN A 198 -6.94 -8.65 -5.72
CA ASN A 198 -6.48 -9.35 -4.52
C ASN A 198 -5.05 -8.95 -4.14
N PHE A 199 -4.88 -8.44 -2.93
CA PHE A 199 -3.59 -8.02 -2.38
C PHE A 199 -2.49 -9.07 -2.53
N HIS A 200 -2.79 -10.35 -2.27
CA HIS A 200 -1.80 -11.43 -2.23
C HIS A 200 -1.26 -11.82 -3.61
N GLY A 201 -2.00 -11.50 -4.68
CA GLY A 201 -1.61 -11.83 -6.06
C GLY A 201 -1.05 -10.65 -6.85
N LYS A 202 -1.44 -9.41 -6.53
CA LYS A 202 -1.16 -8.26 -7.40
C LYS A 202 0.25 -7.68 -7.27
N TYR A 203 1.05 -8.09 -6.28
CA TYR A 203 2.42 -7.58 -6.08
C TYR A 203 3.52 -8.63 -6.29
N SER A 204 3.22 -9.70 -7.02
CA SER A 204 4.14 -10.83 -7.19
C SER A 204 5.34 -10.55 -8.11
N TYR A 205 5.32 -9.45 -8.87
CA TYR A 205 6.38 -9.08 -9.80
C TYR A 205 7.04 -7.77 -9.41
N ARG A 206 8.37 -7.72 -9.53
CA ARG A 206 9.15 -6.49 -9.39
C ARG A 206 8.77 -5.51 -10.51
N SER A 207 8.55 -4.24 -10.16
CA SER A 207 8.35 -3.18 -11.14
C SER A 207 9.68 -2.57 -11.58
N SER A 208 9.67 -1.74 -12.63
CA SER A 208 10.83 -0.98 -13.09
C SER A 208 11.10 0.30 -12.29
N GLY A 209 10.26 0.61 -11.30
CA GLY A 209 10.20 1.93 -10.67
C GLY A 209 9.57 2.98 -11.58
N LEU A 210 9.51 4.22 -11.09
CA LEU A 210 8.94 5.37 -11.80
C LEU A 210 9.99 6.14 -12.63
N SER A 211 9.52 7.06 -13.46
CA SER A 211 10.38 8.05 -14.13
C SER A 211 11.00 9.00 -13.12
N LEU A 212 12.22 9.49 -13.38
CA LEU A 212 12.94 10.37 -12.44
C LEU A 212 12.16 11.64 -12.10
N GLU A 213 11.44 12.20 -13.08
CA GLU A 213 10.55 13.35 -12.87
C GLU A 213 9.46 13.04 -11.84
N ARG A 214 8.78 11.88 -11.96
CA ARG A 214 7.76 11.44 -11.01
C ARG A 214 8.37 11.12 -9.65
N VAL A 215 9.54 10.48 -9.59
CA VAL A 215 10.23 10.19 -8.33
C VAL A 215 10.52 11.50 -7.59
N ARG A 216 11.09 12.51 -8.25
CA ARG A 216 11.39 13.82 -7.65
C ARG A 216 10.12 14.54 -7.20
N LEU A 217 9.09 14.56 -8.05
CA LEU A 217 7.80 15.17 -7.72
C LEU A 217 7.19 14.52 -6.48
N TYR A 218 7.01 13.19 -6.48
CA TYR A 218 6.39 12.48 -5.36
C TYR A 218 7.25 12.50 -4.11
N SER A 219 8.58 12.45 -4.23
CA SER A 219 9.48 12.65 -3.09
C SER A 219 9.28 14.03 -2.46
N ARG A 220 9.10 15.08 -3.28
CA ARG A 220 8.83 16.43 -2.79
C ARG A 220 7.46 16.52 -2.12
N GLN A 221 6.41 16.01 -2.75
CA GLN A 221 5.06 16.00 -2.19
C GLN A 221 5.00 15.23 -0.86
N LEU A 222 5.69 14.08 -0.79
CA LEU A 222 5.81 13.29 0.43
C LEU A 222 6.49 14.08 1.55
N LEU A 223 7.63 14.73 1.26
CA LEU A 223 8.36 15.52 2.24
C LEU A 223 7.54 16.71 2.75
N GLU A 224 6.87 17.44 1.85
CA GLU A 224 6.02 18.58 2.22
C GLU A 224 4.81 18.13 3.05
N GLY A 225 4.20 16.98 2.75
CA GLY A 225 3.14 16.40 3.57
C GLY A 225 3.62 16.04 4.99
N LEU A 226 4.78 15.40 5.13
CA LEU A 226 5.35 15.07 6.43
C LEU A 226 5.70 16.33 7.25
N LEU A 227 6.29 17.34 6.61
CA LEU A 227 6.57 18.63 7.23
C LEU A 227 5.29 19.34 7.68
N PHE A 228 4.21 19.27 6.89
CA PHE A 228 2.91 19.80 7.30
C PHE A 228 2.38 19.09 8.54
N LEU A 229 2.38 17.76 8.59
CA LEU A 229 1.97 16.99 9.78
C LEU A 229 2.81 17.38 11.01
N GLN A 230 4.13 17.52 10.84
CA GLN A 230 5.03 17.98 11.89
C GLN A 230 4.66 19.39 12.38
N SER A 231 4.35 20.33 11.48
CA SER A 231 3.91 21.70 11.85
C SER A 231 2.58 21.72 12.62
N LYS A 232 1.79 20.66 12.46
CA LYS A 232 0.51 20.42 13.15
C LYS A 232 0.68 19.61 14.43
N SER A 233 1.91 19.40 14.90
CA SER A 233 2.25 18.60 16.08
C SER A 233 1.74 17.15 16.03
N MET A 234 1.55 16.62 14.83
CA MET A 234 1.09 15.25 14.65
C MET A 234 2.17 14.24 15.03
N PRO A 235 1.79 13.07 15.56
CA PRO A 235 2.69 11.94 15.74
C PRO A 235 3.44 11.56 14.45
N PRO A 236 4.74 11.24 14.50
CA PRO A 236 5.47 10.65 13.38
C PRO A 236 4.86 9.32 12.95
N ILE A 237 4.79 9.09 11.64
CA ILE A 237 4.26 7.86 11.05
C ILE A 237 5.39 6.83 10.94
N VAL A 238 5.54 6.02 11.98
CA VAL A 238 6.72 5.15 12.16
C VAL A 238 6.75 3.87 11.31
N ASP A 239 5.73 3.64 10.50
CA ASP A 239 5.52 2.47 9.65
C ASP A 239 4.84 2.87 8.33
N LEU A 240 5.17 4.06 7.83
CA LEU A 240 4.73 4.56 6.52
C LEU A 240 5.32 3.71 5.39
N HIS A 241 4.51 3.41 4.37
CA HIS A 241 4.94 2.69 3.16
C HIS A 241 4.09 3.10 1.96
N SER A 242 4.53 2.72 0.75
CA SER A 242 3.87 3.03 -0.52
C SER A 242 2.38 2.63 -0.56
N GLY A 243 2.03 1.52 0.10
CA GLY A 243 0.63 1.08 0.25
C GLY A 243 -0.29 1.97 1.11
N ASN A 244 0.28 2.86 1.94
CA ASN A 244 -0.45 3.86 2.75
C ASN A 244 -0.37 5.27 2.14
N ILE A 245 0.18 5.39 0.93
CA ILE A 245 0.21 6.64 0.17
C ILE A 245 -0.78 6.48 -0.97
N VAL A 246 -1.74 7.38 -1.09
CA VAL A 246 -2.81 7.29 -2.07
C VAL A 246 -2.53 8.22 -3.25
N VAL A 247 -2.83 7.79 -4.47
CA VAL A 247 -2.64 8.59 -5.68
C VAL A 247 -3.95 9.30 -6.02
N SER A 248 -3.90 10.63 -6.09
CA SER A 248 -5.03 11.51 -6.41
C SER A 248 -4.65 12.42 -7.57
N GLY A 249 -5.09 12.07 -8.78
CA GLY A 249 -4.69 12.78 -10.01
C GLY A 249 -3.17 12.72 -10.23
N SER A 250 -2.52 13.90 -10.25
CA SER A 250 -1.06 14.06 -10.36
C SER A 250 -0.34 14.14 -9.02
N CYS A 251 -1.04 13.91 -7.91
CA CYS A 251 -0.50 14.05 -6.57
C CYS A 251 -0.53 12.74 -5.80
N ILE A 252 0.29 12.69 -4.76
CA ILE A 252 0.19 11.70 -3.71
C ILE A 252 -0.34 12.31 -2.40
N GLN A 253 -1.04 11.50 -1.62
CA GLN A 253 -1.62 11.87 -0.34
C GLN A 253 -1.20 10.87 0.73
N ILE A 254 -0.63 11.35 1.82
CA ILE A 254 -0.22 10.53 2.97
C ILE A 254 -1.49 10.11 3.72
N GLY A 255 -1.74 8.80 3.75
CA GLY A 255 -2.83 8.19 4.49
C GLY A 255 -2.36 7.44 5.73
N SER A 256 -3.31 6.78 6.37
CA SER A 256 -3.11 5.90 7.54
C SER A 256 -2.43 6.56 8.75
N TYR A 257 -2.37 7.89 8.82
CA TYR A 257 -1.81 8.63 9.96
C TYR A 257 -2.71 8.56 11.20
N GLU A 258 -3.95 8.08 11.06
CA GLU A 258 -4.81 7.77 12.20
C GLU A 258 -4.29 6.62 13.05
N TYR A 259 -3.47 5.72 12.48
CA TYR A 259 -2.94 4.53 13.17
C TYR A 259 -2.15 4.87 14.42
N GLN A 260 -1.54 6.06 14.45
CA GLN A 260 -0.78 6.56 15.58
C GLN A 260 -1.67 6.87 16.79
N PHE A 261 -2.92 7.26 16.56
CA PHE A 261 -3.92 7.53 17.60
C PHE A 261 -4.67 6.27 18.00
N ILE A 262 -5.09 5.47 17.02
CA ILE A 262 -5.82 4.24 17.30
C ILE A 262 -4.93 3.06 17.71
N GLU A 263 -3.63 3.31 17.89
CA GLU A 263 -2.60 2.37 18.30
C GLU A 263 -2.52 1.09 17.45
N GLN A 264 -2.72 1.23 16.13
CA GLN A 264 -2.55 0.16 15.15
C GLN A 264 -1.14 0.19 14.55
N ARG A 265 -0.69 -0.93 13.99
CA ARG A 265 0.61 -1.08 13.35
C ARG A 265 0.48 -1.83 12.04
N SER A 266 1.18 -1.35 11.03
CA SER A 266 1.37 -2.02 9.75
C SER A 266 2.37 -3.17 9.89
N ARG A 267 2.30 -4.14 8.96
CA ARG A 267 3.17 -5.34 8.94
C ARG A 267 4.66 -5.01 8.96
N ILE A 268 5.06 -3.86 8.43
CA ILE A 268 6.47 -3.44 8.35
C ILE A 268 7.02 -2.85 9.66
N TYR A 269 6.17 -2.56 10.65
CA TYR A 269 6.59 -1.85 11.86
C TYR A 269 7.75 -2.51 12.61
N SER A 270 7.72 -3.85 12.76
CA SER A 270 8.77 -4.61 13.45
C SER A 270 10.12 -4.48 12.74
N LEU A 271 10.10 -4.49 11.42
CA LEU A 271 11.27 -4.32 10.57
C LEU A 271 11.85 -2.90 10.71
N ILE A 272 11.01 -1.86 10.62
CA ILE A 272 11.45 -0.47 10.80
C ILE A 272 12.07 -0.30 12.19
N LYS A 273 11.37 -0.76 13.23
CA LYS A 273 11.84 -0.68 14.62
C LYS A 273 13.19 -1.37 14.82
N ARG A 274 13.40 -2.54 14.19
CA ARG A 274 14.68 -3.26 14.24
C ARG A 274 15.79 -2.45 13.55
N ALA A 275 15.51 -1.92 12.36
CA ALA A 275 16.46 -1.13 11.59
C ALA A 275 16.90 0.17 12.31
N THR A 276 15.99 0.80 13.05
CA THR A 276 16.25 2.09 13.71
C THR A 276 16.73 1.98 15.16
N SER A 277 16.81 0.77 15.70
CA SER A 277 17.10 0.51 17.12
C SER A 277 18.47 1.02 17.57
N SER A 278 19.49 0.98 16.71
CA SER A 278 20.87 1.36 17.04
C SER A 278 21.36 2.64 16.36
N LEU A 279 20.45 3.45 15.79
CA LEU A 279 20.86 4.70 15.13
C LEU A 279 21.39 5.74 16.12
N ILE A 280 22.28 6.60 15.65
CA ILE A 280 22.71 7.78 16.39
C ILE A 280 21.63 8.86 16.19
N LEU A 281 21.01 9.33 17.28
CA LEU A 281 19.99 10.37 17.19
C LEU A 281 20.58 11.72 17.55
N PRO A 282 20.26 12.79 16.79
CA PRO A 282 20.50 14.15 17.24
C PRO A 282 19.76 14.47 18.54
N ASP A 283 20.24 15.50 19.24
CA ASP A 283 19.58 16.00 20.44
C ASP A 283 18.13 16.39 20.17
N GLY A 284 17.23 16.00 21.07
CA GLY A 284 15.80 16.25 20.95
C GLY A 284 15.05 15.34 19.97
N MET A 285 15.72 14.57 19.11
CA MET A 285 15.06 13.64 18.20
C MET A 285 14.57 12.37 18.94
N THR A 286 13.36 11.94 18.62
CA THR A 286 12.78 10.68 19.09
C THR A 286 13.06 9.54 18.13
N ARG A 287 13.05 8.29 18.64
CA ARG A 287 13.14 7.09 17.79
C ARG A 287 12.00 7.01 16.76
N ALA A 288 10.82 7.52 17.10
CA ALA A 288 9.69 7.56 16.17
C ALA A 288 9.95 8.48 14.97
N GLN A 289 10.53 9.66 15.20
CA GLN A 289 10.97 10.54 14.11
C GLN A 289 12.02 9.83 13.24
N ALA A 290 12.99 9.12 13.83
CA ALA A 290 13.95 8.35 13.04
C ALA A 290 13.29 7.23 12.19
N CYS A 291 12.26 6.55 12.73
CA CYS A 291 11.47 5.59 11.96
C CYS A 291 10.77 6.23 10.75
N GLU A 292 10.17 7.41 10.92
CA GLU A 292 9.50 8.14 9.84
C GLU A 292 10.49 8.53 8.72
N ILE A 293 11.69 8.99 9.09
CA ILE A 293 12.78 9.30 8.14
C ILE A 293 13.21 8.07 7.35
N PHE A 294 13.34 6.91 8.02
CA PHE A 294 13.68 5.65 7.34
C PHE A 294 12.57 5.16 6.42
N CYS A 295 11.31 5.32 6.81
CA CYS A 295 10.17 5.03 5.94
C CYS A 295 10.18 5.92 4.70
N PHE A 296 10.42 7.22 4.87
CA PHE A 296 10.58 8.16 3.76
C PHE A 296 11.66 7.69 2.77
N GLY A 297 12.88 7.40 3.26
CA GLY A 297 13.96 6.90 2.41
C GLY A 297 13.61 5.58 1.70
N GLY A 298 12.92 4.67 2.40
CA GLY A 298 12.48 3.39 1.84
C GLY A 298 11.49 3.55 0.68
N ILE A 299 10.57 4.51 0.77
CA ILE A 299 9.59 4.81 -0.28
C ILE A 299 10.26 5.46 -1.48
N VAL A 300 11.20 6.40 -1.26
CA VAL A 300 11.98 6.99 -2.37
C VAL A 300 12.80 5.92 -3.08
N PHE A 301 13.43 5.01 -2.33
CA PHE A 301 14.12 3.86 -2.91
C PHE A 301 13.17 2.99 -3.74
N GLU A 302 12.00 2.63 -3.21
CA GLU A 302 11.01 1.80 -3.90
C GLU A 302 10.55 2.47 -5.21
N MET A 303 10.36 3.80 -5.20
CA MET A 303 10.03 4.56 -6.42
C MET A 303 11.17 4.54 -7.46
N LEU A 304 12.44 4.50 -7.02
CA LEU A 304 13.60 4.44 -7.92
C LEU A 304 13.86 3.03 -8.46
N THR A 305 13.55 1.98 -7.73
CA THR A 305 14.02 0.62 -8.06
C THR A 305 12.90 -0.35 -8.40
N GLY A 306 11.67 -0.01 -8.01
CA GLY A 306 10.47 -0.81 -8.20
C GLY A 306 10.30 -1.98 -7.24
N TYR A 307 11.06 -2.01 -6.13
CA TYR A 307 10.94 -3.01 -5.08
C TYR A 307 11.25 -2.44 -3.68
N GLU A 308 10.66 -3.05 -2.65
CA GLU A 308 10.87 -2.65 -1.25
C GLU A 308 12.23 -3.13 -0.71
N LEU A 309 12.87 -2.34 0.15
CA LEU A 309 14.11 -2.75 0.83
C LEU A 309 13.94 -3.96 1.76
N GLY A 310 12.72 -4.20 2.25
CA GLY A 310 12.41 -5.31 3.15
C GLY A 310 13.42 -5.41 4.30
N GLU A 311 13.88 -6.63 4.58
CA GLU A 311 14.79 -6.89 5.71
C GLU A 311 16.15 -6.16 5.62
N GLN A 312 16.52 -5.68 4.45
CA GLN A 312 17.83 -5.06 4.18
C GLN A 312 17.87 -3.55 4.48
N LEU A 313 16.84 -3.00 5.13
CA LEU A 313 16.72 -1.57 5.44
C LEU A 313 17.92 -0.99 6.22
N ARG A 314 18.65 -1.81 6.98
CA ARG A 314 19.80 -1.39 7.80
C ARG A 314 21.17 -1.53 7.09
N GLY A 315 21.21 -2.13 5.90
CA GLY A 315 22.47 -2.50 5.25
C GLY A 315 22.32 -2.54 3.74
N LEU A 316 22.26 -1.35 3.13
CA LEU A 316 22.18 -1.25 1.68
C LEU A 316 23.41 -1.87 1.03
N THR A 317 23.18 -2.84 0.17
CA THR A 317 24.24 -3.56 -0.55
C THR A 317 24.78 -2.72 -1.71
N PRO A 318 25.97 -3.01 -2.24
CA PRO A 318 26.46 -2.38 -3.47
C PRO A 318 25.45 -2.47 -4.63
N LYS A 319 24.69 -3.58 -4.71
CA LYS A 319 23.60 -3.74 -5.66
C LYS A 319 22.49 -2.71 -5.46
N HIS A 320 22.10 -2.41 -4.23
CA HIS A 320 21.09 -1.39 -3.97
C HIS A 320 21.52 -0.01 -4.44
N TRP A 321 22.79 0.34 -4.20
CA TRP A 321 23.36 1.61 -4.66
C TRP A 321 23.48 1.71 -6.18
N HIS A 322 23.70 0.57 -6.83
CA HIS A 322 23.66 0.48 -8.28
C HIS A 322 22.21 0.68 -8.79
N ASP A 323 21.25 -0.07 -8.25
CA ASP A 323 19.85 -0.05 -8.69
C ASP A 323 19.19 1.34 -8.50
N CYS A 324 19.51 2.08 -7.43
CA CYS A 324 19.00 3.44 -7.20
C CYS A 324 19.83 4.56 -7.85
N GLY A 325 20.92 4.21 -8.55
CA GLY A 325 21.91 5.16 -9.08
C GLY A 325 21.49 5.95 -10.33
N ARG A 326 20.26 5.76 -10.82
CA ARG A 326 19.72 6.49 -11.98
C ARG A 326 19.60 8.00 -11.76
N ASP A 327 19.53 8.42 -10.50
CA ASP A 327 19.51 9.83 -10.08
C ASP A 327 20.64 10.06 -9.06
N PRO A 328 21.71 10.78 -9.44
CA PRO A 328 22.87 11.00 -8.56
C PRO A 328 22.51 11.72 -7.25
N ASP A 329 21.63 12.73 -7.33
CA ASP A 329 21.23 13.52 -6.16
C ASP A 329 20.36 12.68 -5.22
N ALA A 330 19.44 11.87 -5.78
CA ALA A 330 18.62 10.96 -4.98
C ALA A 330 19.49 9.89 -4.32
N ARG A 331 20.47 9.34 -5.04
CA ARG A 331 21.42 8.37 -4.51
C ARG A 331 22.21 8.97 -3.35
N GLN A 332 22.75 10.18 -3.50
CA GLN A 332 23.48 10.87 -2.43
C GLN A 332 22.60 11.11 -1.20
N MET A 333 21.35 11.56 -1.39
CA MET A 333 20.38 11.69 -0.30
C MET A 333 20.16 10.36 0.41
N LEU A 334 19.86 9.28 -0.33
CA LEU A 334 19.62 7.96 0.25
C LEU A 334 20.87 7.44 0.98
N THR A 335 22.08 7.68 0.44
CA THR A 335 23.35 7.39 1.13
C THR A 335 23.41 8.09 2.47
N ARG A 336 23.07 9.38 2.54
CA ARG A 336 23.08 10.12 3.80
C ARG A 336 21.98 9.66 4.77
N LEU A 337 20.79 9.32 4.27
CA LEU A 337 19.66 8.87 5.10
C LEU A 337 19.91 7.53 5.77
N PHE A 338 20.56 6.61 5.06
CA PHE A 338 20.83 5.26 5.54
C PHE A 338 22.24 5.08 6.13
N ASP A 339 23.01 6.16 6.26
CA ASP A 339 24.31 6.13 6.93
C ASP A 339 24.13 6.01 8.45
N ILE A 340 24.37 4.80 8.95
CA ILE A 340 24.26 4.47 10.37
C ILE A 340 25.42 5.03 11.22
N ALA A 341 26.53 5.44 10.60
CA ALA A 341 27.68 6.01 11.30
C ALA A 341 27.49 7.50 11.63
N GLN A 342 26.50 8.14 11.01
CA GLN A 342 26.18 9.55 11.20
C GLN A 342 24.86 9.73 11.97
N PRO A 343 24.67 10.88 12.65
CA PRO A 343 23.38 11.24 13.21
C PRO A 343 22.28 11.26 12.13
N VAL A 344 21.09 10.79 12.49
CA VAL A 344 19.91 10.80 11.60
C VAL A 344 19.53 12.25 11.23
N LEU A 345 19.21 12.49 9.96
CA LEU A 345 18.71 13.79 9.51
C LEU A 345 17.25 14.03 9.94
N THR A 346 16.92 15.26 10.27
CA THR A 346 15.56 15.78 10.41
C THR A 346 14.90 16.03 9.04
N LEU A 347 13.57 16.08 8.99
CA LEU A 347 12.84 16.43 7.75
C LEU A 347 13.27 17.79 7.18
N THR A 348 13.55 18.77 8.06
CA THR A 348 14.02 20.09 7.67
C THR A 348 15.42 20.03 7.04
N GLU A 349 16.34 19.24 7.58
CA GLU A 349 17.67 19.05 6.99
C GLU A 349 17.58 18.32 5.65
N ILE A 350 16.70 17.31 5.54
CA ILE A 350 16.44 16.61 4.27
C ILE A 350 16.01 17.61 3.20
N ARG A 351 15.10 18.53 3.52
CA ARG A 351 14.62 19.57 2.59
C ARG A 351 15.75 20.44 2.02
N GLN A 352 16.87 20.57 2.73
CA GLN A 352 18.01 21.39 2.29
C GLN A 352 19.03 20.61 1.44
N LEU A 353 18.93 19.28 1.34
CA LEU A 353 19.83 18.47 0.52
C LEU A 353 19.72 18.86 -0.96
N PRO A 354 20.81 18.71 -1.76
CA PRO A 354 20.84 19.07 -3.18
C PRO A 354 19.65 18.53 -3.99
N TYR A 355 19.24 17.29 -3.68
CA TYR A 355 18.07 16.64 -4.29
C TYR A 355 16.79 17.49 -4.23
N PHE A 356 16.58 18.28 -3.17
CA PHE A 356 15.42 19.14 -3.00
C PHE A 356 15.70 20.63 -3.20
N SER A 357 16.91 21.10 -2.89
CA SER A 357 17.26 22.52 -2.99
C SER A 357 17.60 22.96 -4.42
N ASN A 358 18.17 22.08 -5.24
CA ASN A 358 18.43 22.35 -6.66
C ASN A 358 17.12 22.36 -7.48
N ASN A 359 16.14 21.56 -7.07
CA ASN A 359 14.84 21.50 -7.72
C ASN A 359 13.88 22.55 -7.13
N LYS A 360 13.97 23.78 -7.64
CA LYS A 360 13.14 24.93 -7.19
C LYS A 360 11.67 24.85 -7.61
N PHE A 361 11.23 23.79 -8.27
CA PHE A 361 9.83 23.63 -8.63
C PHE A 361 8.97 23.55 -7.37
N ILE A 362 8.12 24.57 -7.17
CA ILE A 362 7.05 24.51 -6.17
C ILE A 362 5.90 23.76 -6.82
N PRO A 363 5.50 22.59 -6.30
CA PRO A 363 4.34 21.87 -6.79
C PRO A 363 3.11 22.76 -6.90
N LYS A 364 2.38 22.66 -8.01
CA LYS A 364 1.26 23.55 -8.35
C LYS A 364 0.19 23.58 -7.27
N GLU A 365 -0.03 22.45 -6.60
CA GLU A 365 -1.09 22.32 -5.60
C GLU A 365 -0.76 23.06 -4.30
N LEU A 366 0.52 23.27 -4.00
CA LEU A 366 0.95 24.10 -2.88
C LEU A 366 0.82 25.60 -3.16
N GLN A 367 0.90 26.01 -4.43
CA GLN A 367 0.78 27.43 -4.80
C GLN A 367 -0.61 27.99 -4.48
N ASN A 368 -1.65 27.14 -4.60
CA ASN A 368 -3.03 27.49 -4.32
C ASN A 368 -3.50 27.05 -2.92
N PHE A 369 -2.59 26.53 -2.10
CA PHE A 369 -2.94 26.01 -0.79
C PHE A 369 -2.99 27.11 0.26
N THR A 370 -4.14 27.24 0.91
CA THR A 370 -4.31 28.06 2.10
C THR A 370 -4.64 27.15 3.28
N ALA A 371 -3.78 27.19 4.32
CA ALA A 371 -4.03 26.45 5.54
C ALA A 371 -5.30 26.97 6.23
N ILE A 372 -6.10 26.07 6.80
CA ILE A 372 -7.28 26.45 7.57
C ILE A 372 -6.83 27.30 8.76
N PRO A 373 -7.31 28.56 8.88
CA PRO A 373 -6.95 29.43 9.99
C PRO A 373 -7.60 28.96 11.30
N GLY A 374 -6.97 29.31 12.42
CA GLY A 374 -7.46 29.04 13.77
C GLY A 374 -6.69 27.94 14.50
N GLU A 375 -6.74 28.01 15.83
CA GLU A 375 -6.07 27.05 16.70
C GLU A 375 -6.91 25.79 16.91
N TYR A 376 -6.24 24.73 17.34
CA TYR A 376 -6.91 23.54 17.86
C TYR A 376 -7.71 23.86 19.13
N SER A 377 -8.79 23.12 19.34
CA SER A 377 -9.48 23.14 20.64
C SER A 377 -8.55 22.65 21.75
N ASN A 378 -8.85 23.02 23.00
CA ASN A 378 -8.07 22.58 24.15
C ASN A 378 -7.98 21.05 24.25
N ASP A 379 -9.06 20.33 23.96
CA ASP A 379 -9.08 18.86 23.97
C ASP A 379 -8.09 18.26 22.95
N VAL A 380 -8.01 18.86 21.76
CA VAL A 380 -7.05 18.42 20.72
C VAL A 380 -5.62 18.74 21.14
N LYS A 381 -5.38 19.90 21.75
CA LYS A 381 -4.05 20.26 22.28
C LYS A 381 -3.62 19.27 23.37
N ILE A 382 -4.50 18.94 24.30
CA ILE A 382 -4.27 17.96 25.36
C ILE A 382 -3.98 16.58 24.76
N LEU A 383 -4.76 16.14 23.77
CA LEU A 383 -4.55 14.87 23.07
C LEU A 383 -3.14 14.77 22.45
N LEU A 384 -2.70 15.81 21.73
CA LEU A 384 -1.38 15.86 21.09
C LEU A 384 -0.24 15.93 22.13
N GLU A 385 -0.46 16.64 23.24
CA GLU A 385 0.50 16.72 24.34
C GLU A 385 0.65 15.38 25.08
N GLN A 386 -0.47 14.70 25.38
CA GLN A 386 -0.47 13.37 26.01
C GLN A 386 0.32 12.36 25.19
N TRP A 387 0.16 12.39 23.86
CA TRP A 387 0.95 11.55 22.97
C TRP A 387 2.45 11.86 23.10
N THR A 388 2.81 13.14 23.04
CA THR A 388 4.21 13.60 23.14
C THR A 388 4.86 13.17 24.46
N ASN A 389 4.12 13.30 25.56
CA ASN A 389 4.57 12.93 26.90
C ASN A 389 4.71 11.40 27.07
N THR A 390 3.80 10.62 26.49
CA THR A 390 3.88 9.15 26.49
C THR A 390 5.14 8.67 25.78
N MET A 391 5.50 9.30 24.67
CA MET A 391 6.72 8.98 23.92
C MET A 391 7.99 9.38 24.67
N ARG A 392 7.98 10.52 25.37
CA ARG A 392 9.09 10.94 26.26
C ARG A 392 9.28 9.97 27.44
N LYS A 393 8.19 9.49 28.06
CA LYS A 393 8.28 8.50 29.16
C LYS A 393 8.88 7.18 28.71
N LYS A 394 8.50 6.67 27.53
CA LYS A 394 9.12 5.47 26.91
C LYS A 394 10.62 5.67 26.61
N ARG A 395 11.06 6.90 26.32
CA ARG A 395 12.49 7.22 26.15
C ARG A 395 13.26 7.02 27.45
N ASN A 396 12.75 7.53 28.57
CA ASN A 396 13.45 7.50 29.85
C ASN A 396 13.46 6.11 30.49
N SER A 397 12.42 5.28 30.27
CA SER A 397 12.40 3.89 30.76
C SER A 397 13.40 2.99 30.03
N THR A 398 13.75 3.30 28.78
CA THR A 398 14.72 2.51 27.99
C THR A 398 16.17 2.86 28.34
N VAL A 399 16.41 4.02 28.96
CA VAL A 399 17.73 4.45 29.46
C VAL A 399 18.02 3.88 30.85
N ARG A 400 17.00 3.44 31.60
CA ARG A 400 17.13 2.84 32.93
C ARG A 400 16.91 1.32 32.90
N THR A 401 17.77 0.57 32.23
CA THR A 401 18.06 -0.81 32.64
C THR A 401 19.28 -0.78 33.54
N PRO A 402 19.17 -1.16 34.83
CA PRO A 402 20.34 -1.36 35.66
C PRO A 402 21.14 -2.54 35.10
N THR A 403 22.40 -2.30 34.79
CA THR A 403 23.43 -3.33 34.67
C THR A 403 23.34 -4.23 35.90
N MET A 404 22.85 -5.46 35.73
CA MET A 404 23.13 -6.50 36.71
C MET A 404 24.62 -6.79 36.65
N GLU A 405 25.34 -6.34 37.68
CA GLU A 405 26.65 -6.86 38.03
C GLU A 405 26.57 -8.39 38.11
N LYS A 406 27.04 -9.08 37.06
CA LYS A 406 27.33 -10.50 37.15
C LYS A 406 28.75 -10.67 37.63
N ARG A 407 28.83 -11.08 38.90
CA ARG A 407 29.98 -11.66 39.60
C ARG A 407 30.88 -12.49 38.65
N LYS A 408 32.18 -12.24 38.82
CA LYS A 408 33.31 -13.06 38.37
C LYS A 408 33.01 -14.56 38.53
N ASN A 409 33.21 -15.33 37.47
CA ASN A 409 34.01 -16.54 37.51
C ASN A 409 34.47 -16.91 36.10
N SER A 410 35.77 -17.21 36.03
CA SER A 410 36.57 -17.70 34.91
C SER A 410 35.93 -18.86 34.15
N THR A 411 36.12 -18.91 32.81
CA THR A 411 36.89 -19.96 32.09
C THR A 411 36.97 -19.57 30.59
N VAL A 412 38.19 -19.55 30.05
CA VAL A 412 38.55 -19.33 28.62
C VAL A 412 38.28 -20.63 27.83
N PRO A 413 37.79 -20.58 26.57
CA PRO A 413 38.68 -20.98 25.47
C PRO A 413 38.51 -20.23 24.13
N LYS A 414 39.69 -19.88 23.59
CA LYS A 414 40.19 -19.88 22.20
C LYS A 414 39.39 -19.21 21.05
N GLN A 415 40.11 -18.25 20.48
CA GLN A 415 40.00 -17.65 19.15
C GLN A 415 39.95 -18.70 18.03
N MET A 416 39.17 -18.39 16.98
CA MET A 416 39.46 -18.85 15.63
C MET A 416 39.46 -17.62 14.71
N GLU A 417 40.60 -17.49 14.06
CA GLU A 417 41.10 -16.41 13.24
C GLU A 417 40.37 -16.35 11.90
N THR A 418 39.95 -15.17 11.45
CA THR A 418 39.80 -14.91 10.01
C THR A 418 40.17 -13.46 9.72
N SER A 419 41.10 -13.33 8.79
CA SER A 419 41.90 -12.18 8.42
C SER A 419 41.08 -11.01 7.89
N ILE A 420 41.40 -9.82 8.42
CA ILE A 420 41.00 -8.52 7.89
C ILE A 420 41.88 -8.21 6.68
N ILE A 421 41.30 -8.11 5.48
CA ILE A 421 41.95 -7.45 4.34
C ILE A 421 41.55 -5.98 4.40
N ASN A 422 42.49 -5.16 4.90
CA ASN A 422 42.46 -3.70 4.73
C ASN A 422 42.88 -3.37 3.30
N LEU A 423 42.03 -2.67 2.54
CA LEU A 423 42.45 -2.03 1.30
C LEU A 423 42.09 -0.55 1.36
N SER A 424 43.03 0.22 1.91
CA SER A 424 43.11 1.67 1.77
C SER A 424 43.46 2.02 0.33
N TYR A 425 42.57 2.73 -0.37
CA TYR A 425 42.93 3.47 -1.58
C TYR A 425 42.86 4.96 -1.30
N THR A 426 44.04 5.54 -1.15
CA THR A 426 44.33 6.96 -1.05
C THR A 426 44.05 7.62 -2.39
N SER A 427 43.26 8.69 -2.37
CA SER A 427 43.10 9.61 -3.49
C SER A 427 44.30 10.54 -3.56
N THR A 428 44.92 10.67 -4.74
CA THR A 428 45.85 11.76 -5.05
C THR A 428 45.33 12.55 -6.25
N ILE A 429 44.97 13.79 -5.95
CA ILE A 429 44.78 14.90 -6.87
C ILE A 429 46.18 15.33 -7.37
N PRO A 430 46.31 15.80 -8.62
CA PRO A 430 47.13 16.99 -8.81
C PRO A 430 46.39 18.10 -9.57
N SER A 431 46.60 19.30 -9.05
CA SER A 431 46.10 20.57 -9.55
C SER A 431 46.75 21.00 -10.87
N SER A 432 45.93 21.71 -11.62
CA SER A 432 46.16 22.58 -12.77
C SER A 432 47.53 23.23 -12.93
N THR A 433 48.00 23.25 -14.18
CA THR A 433 48.79 24.36 -14.75
C THR A 433 48.25 24.69 -16.15
N THR A 434 47.99 25.98 -16.36
CA THR A 434 47.50 26.61 -17.58
C THR A 434 48.55 26.63 -18.69
N THR A 435 48.16 26.30 -19.93
CA THR A 435 48.73 26.89 -21.14
C THR A 435 47.68 26.90 -22.26
N THR A 436 47.53 28.08 -22.83
CA THR A 436 46.74 28.47 -24.00
C THR A 436 47.26 27.81 -25.28
N THR A 437 46.39 27.26 -26.12
CA THR A 437 46.53 27.31 -27.60
C THR A 437 45.19 27.05 -28.29
N ASN A 438 44.90 27.91 -29.26
CA ASN A 438 43.78 27.85 -30.20
C ASN A 438 43.85 26.61 -31.10
N SER A 439 42.72 25.96 -31.37
CA SER A 439 42.38 25.52 -32.73
C SER A 439 40.89 25.16 -32.85
N LYS A 440 40.26 25.78 -33.86
CA LYS A 440 38.97 25.44 -34.46
C LYS A 440 39.01 24.02 -35.04
N LEU A 441 37.94 23.24 -34.91
CA LEU A 441 37.42 22.37 -36.00
C LEU A 441 36.02 21.79 -35.65
N SER A 442 35.04 22.28 -36.42
CA SER A 442 33.80 21.65 -36.94
C SER A 442 33.22 20.38 -36.28
N GLY A 443 31.99 20.50 -35.79
CA GLY A 443 31.10 19.36 -35.51
C GLY A 443 30.43 18.78 -36.78
N PRO A 444 29.92 17.53 -36.72
CA PRO A 444 29.16 16.94 -37.81
C PRO A 444 27.68 17.41 -37.81
N PRO A 445 27.03 17.51 -38.99
CA PRO A 445 25.67 18.01 -39.13
C PRO A 445 24.59 16.96 -38.77
N PRO A 446 23.36 17.39 -38.45
CA PRO A 446 22.24 16.50 -38.15
C PRO A 446 21.62 15.88 -39.43
N PRO A 447 21.10 14.63 -39.38
CA PRO A 447 20.33 14.05 -40.48
C PRO A 447 18.87 14.58 -40.53
N PRO A 448 18.23 14.52 -41.72
CA PRO A 448 16.98 15.23 -42.07
C PRO A 448 15.69 14.55 -41.55
N PRO A 449 14.53 15.25 -41.57
CA PRO A 449 13.26 14.72 -41.10
C PRO A 449 12.53 13.88 -42.16
N PRO A 450 11.87 12.76 -41.79
CA PRO A 450 10.85 12.14 -42.62
C PRO A 450 9.42 12.46 -42.15
N SER A 451 8.72 13.19 -43.03
CA SER A 451 7.34 13.01 -43.51
C SER A 451 6.17 12.74 -42.56
N GLN A 452 5.20 13.66 -42.60
CA GLN A 452 3.82 13.46 -42.18
C GLN A 452 3.19 12.23 -42.86
N ALA A 453 2.57 11.35 -42.09
CA ALA A 453 1.66 10.32 -42.57
C ALA A 453 0.49 10.15 -41.60
N THR A 454 -0.66 10.69 -42.03
CA THR A 454 -2.05 10.23 -41.86
C THR A 454 -2.53 9.74 -40.48
N SER A 455 -3.55 10.44 -39.97
CA SER A 455 -4.43 10.06 -38.86
C SER A 455 -5.00 8.64 -38.98
N PRO A 456 -5.18 7.90 -37.86
CA PRO A 456 -5.89 6.62 -37.87
C PRO A 456 -7.39 6.81 -38.17
N PRO A 457 -8.07 5.82 -38.78
CA PRO A 457 -9.50 5.89 -39.08
C PRO A 457 -10.35 5.84 -37.80
N PRO A 458 -11.59 6.36 -37.83
CA PRO A 458 -12.48 6.35 -36.67
C PRO A 458 -12.93 4.92 -36.30
N PRO A 459 -13.22 4.67 -35.01
CA PRO A 459 -13.71 3.37 -34.54
C PRO A 459 -15.10 3.05 -35.09
N PRO A 460 -15.44 1.77 -35.27
CA PRO A 460 -16.78 1.34 -35.72
C PRO A 460 -17.87 1.67 -34.69
N PRO A 461 -19.12 1.87 -35.13
CA PRO A 461 -20.24 2.16 -34.24
C PRO A 461 -20.56 0.98 -33.30
N PRO A 462 -21.09 1.26 -32.09
CA PRO A 462 -21.46 0.22 -31.13
C PRO A 462 -22.65 -0.62 -31.63
N PRO A 463 -22.72 -1.91 -31.23
CA PRO A 463 -23.86 -2.77 -31.59
C PRO A 463 -25.17 -2.31 -30.92
N PRO A 464 -26.33 -2.62 -31.52
CA PRO A 464 -27.62 -2.23 -30.97
C PRO A 464 -27.91 -2.92 -29.63
N PRO A 465 -28.71 -2.29 -28.75
CA PRO A 465 -29.05 -2.82 -27.44
C PRO A 465 -29.91 -4.08 -27.54
N PRO A 466 -29.79 -5.02 -26.58
CA PRO A 466 -30.64 -6.21 -26.52
C PRO A 466 -32.10 -5.85 -26.23
N PRO A 467 -33.07 -6.67 -26.68
CA PRO A 467 -34.48 -6.43 -26.45
C PRO A 467 -34.84 -6.51 -24.95
N PRO A 468 -35.86 -5.76 -24.50
CA PRO A 468 -36.30 -5.78 -23.11
C PRO A 468 -36.88 -7.14 -22.71
N PRO A 469 -36.74 -7.54 -21.43
CA PRO A 469 -37.34 -8.77 -20.93
C PRO A 469 -38.87 -8.68 -20.90
N PRO A 470 -39.58 -9.81 -21.05
CA PRO A 470 -41.04 -9.83 -21.02
C PRO A 470 -41.56 -9.41 -19.65
N SER A 471 -42.58 -8.56 -19.65
CA SER A 471 -43.33 -8.12 -18.48
C SER A 471 -44.03 -9.30 -17.81
N SER A 472 -43.59 -9.64 -16.59
CA SER A 472 -44.32 -10.55 -15.70
C SER A 472 -45.28 -9.75 -14.83
N ASP A 473 -46.54 -9.65 -15.27
CA ASP A 473 -47.67 -9.49 -14.35
C ASP A 473 -47.79 -10.78 -13.51
N GLY A 474 -47.83 -10.65 -12.18
CA GLY A 474 -47.86 -11.83 -11.32
C GLY A 474 -47.89 -11.52 -9.82
N SER A 475 -48.93 -10.84 -9.34
CA SER A 475 -49.20 -10.60 -7.91
C SER A 475 -49.71 -11.83 -7.13
N GLY A 476 -49.35 -13.05 -7.54
CA GLY A 476 -49.88 -14.31 -6.98
C GLY A 476 -48.97 -15.05 -6.00
N ASP A 477 -47.65 -15.01 -6.19
CA ASP A 477 -46.73 -15.96 -5.53
C ASP A 477 -46.32 -15.58 -4.09
N ARG A 478 -46.42 -14.30 -3.72
CA ARG A 478 -45.98 -13.85 -2.39
C ARG A 478 -46.93 -14.28 -1.27
N SER A 479 -48.21 -14.43 -1.59
CA SER A 479 -49.27 -14.83 -0.65
C SER A 479 -49.13 -16.31 -0.29
N ALA A 480 -48.87 -17.16 -1.27
CA ALA A 480 -48.68 -18.61 -1.09
C ALA A 480 -47.39 -18.95 -0.32
N LEU A 481 -46.33 -18.14 -0.48
CA LEU A 481 -45.10 -18.31 0.28
C LEU A 481 -45.27 -17.94 1.76
N LEU A 482 -46.07 -16.91 2.06
CA LEU A 482 -46.33 -16.46 3.43
C LEU A 482 -47.26 -17.40 4.21
N GLU A 483 -48.17 -18.11 3.52
CA GLU A 483 -49.02 -19.13 4.14
C GLU A 483 -48.21 -20.37 4.56
N ASN A 484 -47.29 -20.83 3.72
CA ASN A 484 -46.42 -21.97 4.03
C ASN A 484 -45.46 -21.72 5.20
N ILE A 485 -45.07 -20.47 5.44
CA ILE A 485 -44.20 -20.10 6.59
C ILE A 485 -44.97 -20.11 7.91
N ARG A 486 -46.28 -19.81 7.90
CA ARG A 486 -47.12 -19.84 9.11
C ARG A 486 -47.45 -21.26 9.59
N LEU A 487 -47.35 -22.26 8.71
CA LEU A 487 -47.74 -23.63 9.02
C LEU A 487 -46.69 -24.45 9.79
N GLY A 488 -45.46 -23.96 9.97
CA GLY A 488 -44.45 -24.53 10.87
C GLY A 488 -44.11 -26.01 10.62
N ALA A 489 -42.99 -26.28 9.94
CA ALA A 489 -42.54 -27.67 9.74
C ALA A 489 -42.17 -28.34 11.08
N THR A 490 -42.96 -29.33 11.50
CA THR A 490 -42.62 -30.20 12.64
C THR A 490 -41.55 -31.22 12.19
N LEU A 491 -40.34 -31.06 12.72
CA LEU A 491 -39.24 -31.99 12.49
C LEU A 491 -39.51 -33.32 13.19
N LYS A 492 -39.46 -34.44 12.44
CA LYS A 492 -39.50 -35.79 13.02
C LYS A 492 -38.29 -36.02 13.92
N LYS A 493 -38.51 -36.55 15.12
CA LYS A 493 -37.43 -36.93 16.05
C LYS A 493 -36.50 -37.95 15.40
N THR A 494 -35.24 -37.59 15.25
CA THR A 494 -34.16 -38.51 14.86
C THR A 494 -33.80 -39.38 16.06
N VAL A 495 -33.77 -40.71 15.87
CA VAL A 495 -33.28 -41.66 16.87
C VAL A 495 -31.75 -41.61 16.85
N THR A 496 -31.15 -41.05 17.89
CA THR A 496 -29.70 -40.99 18.06
C THR A 496 -29.19 -42.28 18.71
N ASN A 497 -28.38 -43.06 17.99
CA ASN A 497 -27.66 -44.22 18.56
C ASN A 497 -26.29 -43.76 19.03
N ASP A 498 -26.17 -43.49 20.33
CA ASP A 498 -24.92 -43.09 20.96
C ASP A 498 -24.06 -44.33 21.28
N ARG A 499 -22.84 -44.37 20.75
CA ARG A 499 -21.86 -45.46 20.95
C ARG A 499 -20.58 -44.99 21.65
N SER A 500 -20.59 -43.85 22.36
CA SER A 500 -19.38 -43.32 23.00
C SER A 500 -19.09 -43.87 24.41
N ALA A 501 -19.59 -45.05 24.78
CA ALA A 501 -19.18 -45.68 26.04
C ALA A 501 -17.71 -46.16 25.95
N PRO A 502 -16.84 -45.81 26.91
CA PRO A 502 -15.45 -46.25 26.91
C PRO A 502 -15.37 -47.74 27.23
N LYS A 503 -14.67 -48.51 26.39
CA LYS A 503 -14.29 -49.89 26.70
C LYS A 503 -13.17 -49.85 27.73
N ILE A 504 -13.49 -50.23 28.97
CA ILE A 504 -12.49 -50.55 29.98
C ILE A 504 -11.85 -51.88 29.57
N LYS A 505 -10.55 -51.86 29.29
CA LYS A 505 -9.65 -53.01 29.40
C LYS A 505 -8.32 -52.53 29.96
#